data_AF-A0A1G9EFE6-F1
#
_entry.id   AF-A0A1G9EFE6-F1
#
_cell.length_a   1.000
_cell.length_b   1.000
_cell.length_c   1.000
_cell.angle_alpha   90.00
_cell.angle_beta   90.00
_cell.angle_gamma   90.00
#
_symmetry.space_group_name_H-M   'P 1'
#
loop_
_entity.id
_entity.type
_entity.pdbx_description
1 polymer ?
#
loop_
_entity_poly.entity_id
_entity_poly.type
_entity_poly.pdbx_seq_one_letter_code
_entity_poly.pdbx_strand_id
1 'polypeptide(L)'
;MRLLTYTANDTYGHITGDMLLKKVSDTLKNVVTKDAPVGQVGGEEFSIILRDFSLSQVNTIAEKIRSDIEHLDIVANDNTQIVKILSL
;
A
#
# COMPACT_ATOMS: atom_id res chain seq x y z
N MET A 1 8.39 -1.39 -3.03
CA MET A 1 7.13 -1.20 -3.77
C MET A 1 6.92 0.29 -3.90
N ARG A 2 6.92 0.81 -5.13
CA ARG A 2 6.71 2.24 -5.38
C ARG A 2 5.25 2.43 -5.73
N LEU A 3 4.49 3.07 -4.85
CA LEU A 3 3.10 3.41 -5.10
C LEU A 3 3.12 4.70 -5.92
N LEU A 4 2.54 4.68 -7.13
CA LEU A 4 2.33 5.89 -7.91
C LEU A 4 1.08 6.59 -7.36
N THR A 5 1.24 7.34 -6.27
CA THR A 5 0.17 8.15 -5.66
C THR A 5 0.08 9.53 -6.30
N TYR A 6 1.05 9.88 -7.14
CA TYR A 6 1.25 11.21 -7.73
C TYR A 6 0.02 11.73 -8.51
N THR A 7 -0.77 10.87 -9.15
CA THR A 7 -2.01 11.30 -9.84
C THR A 7 -3.23 11.41 -8.93
N ALA A 8 -3.20 10.86 -7.71
CA ALA A 8 -4.31 10.98 -6.78
C ALA A 8 -4.27 12.28 -5.97
N ASN A 9 -3.07 12.71 -5.55
CA ASN A 9 -2.90 13.88 -4.68
C ASN A 9 -3.12 15.21 -5.43
N ASP A 10 -2.68 15.29 -6.69
CA ASP A 10 -2.88 16.47 -7.54
C ASP A 10 -4.30 16.57 -8.13
N THR A 11 -5.06 15.47 -8.13
CA THR A 11 -6.42 15.40 -8.74
C THR A 11 -7.55 15.38 -7.70
N TYR A 12 -7.33 14.87 -6.48
CA TYR A 12 -8.42 14.58 -5.51
C TYR A 12 -8.19 15.15 -4.10
N GLY A 13 -7.13 15.93 -3.90
CA GLY A 13 -6.82 16.62 -2.65
C GLY A 13 -6.23 15.74 -1.56
N HIS A 14 -5.54 16.38 -0.61
CA HIS A 14 -4.76 15.75 0.46
C HIS A 14 -5.52 14.71 1.29
N ILE A 15 -6.83 14.92 1.53
CA ILE A 15 -7.65 14.01 2.35
C ILE A 15 -7.75 12.62 1.72
N THR A 16 -7.91 12.55 0.40
CA THR A 16 -7.99 11.28 -0.34
C THR A 16 -6.63 10.58 -0.35
N GLY A 17 -5.53 11.35 -0.47
CA GLY A 17 -4.17 10.83 -0.37
C GLY A 17 -3.87 10.21 1.00
N ASP A 18 -4.24 10.89 2.09
CA ASP A 18 -4.04 10.37 3.45
C ASP A 18 -4.85 9.08 3.70
N MET A 19 -6.09 9.02 3.20
CA MET A 19 -6.92 7.81 3.28
C MET A 19 -6.30 6.64 2.52
N LEU A 20 -5.72 6.90 1.35
CA LEU A 20 -5.00 5.92 0.55
C LEU A 20 -3.75 5.40 1.27
N LEU A 21 -2.90 6.29 1.78
CA LEU A 21 -1.71 5.90 2.54
C LEU A 21 -2.07 5.10 3.80
N LYS A 22 -3.16 5.45 4.48
CA LYS A 22 -3.66 4.69 5.62
C LYS A 22 -4.11 3.29 5.22
N LYS A 23 -4.91 3.15 4.16
CA LYS A 23 -5.36 1.83 3.67
C LYS A 23 -4.20 0.95 3.25
N VAL A 24 -3.21 1.50 2.55
CA VAL A 24 -1.98 0.79 2.21
C VAL A 24 -1.27 0.32 3.48
N SER A 25 -1.08 1.21 4.48
CA SER A 25 -0.44 0.84 5.73
C SER A 25 -1.16 -0.31 6.44
N ASP A 26 -2.49 -0.27 6.47
CA ASP A 26 -3.30 -1.32 7.09
C ASP A 26 -3.21 -2.64 6.31
N THR A 27 -3.23 -2.60 4.97
CA THR A 27 -3.01 -3.78 4.14
C THR A 27 -1.65 -4.41 4.40
N LEU A 28 -0.57 -3.62 4.42
CA LEU A 28 0.77 -4.12 4.71
C LEU A 28 0.83 -4.82 6.07
N LYS A 29 0.25 -4.20 7.11
CA LYS A 29 0.18 -4.77 8.47
C LYS A 29 -0.64 -6.05 8.55
N ASN A 30 -1.66 -6.21 7.71
CA ASN A 30 -2.48 -7.42 7.69
C ASN A 30 -1.78 -8.60 7.00
N VAL A 31 -0.89 -8.33 6.04
CA VAL A 31 -0.15 -9.39 5.34
C VAL A 31 1.06 -9.85 6.14
N VAL A 32 1.76 -8.93 6.81
CA VAL A 32 2.99 -9.24 7.53
C VAL A 32 2.73 -9.64 8.99
N THR A 33 3.49 -10.59 9.50
CA THR A 33 3.38 -11.05 10.90
C THR A 33 4.00 -10.03 11.86
N LYS A 34 3.76 -10.20 13.18
CA LYS A 34 4.25 -9.29 14.23
C LYS A 34 5.77 -9.04 14.22
N ASP A 35 6.55 -9.98 13.68
CA ASP A 35 8.02 -9.91 13.62
C ASP A 35 8.57 -9.20 12.38
N ALA A 36 7.67 -8.73 11.51
CA ALA A 36 7.98 -8.04 10.26
C ALA A 36 7.54 -6.57 10.34
N PRO A 37 8.37 -5.67 10.90
CA PRO A 37 8.00 -4.27 11.06
C PRO A 37 7.83 -3.60 9.68
N VAL A 38 6.77 -2.79 9.57
CA VAL A 38 6.47 -1.93 8.43
C VAL A 38 6.78 -0.49 8.80
N GLY A 39 7.55 0.20 7.95
CA GLY A 39 7.86 1.63 8.11
C GLY A 39 7.55 2.41 6.85
N GLN A 40 7.07 3.64 7.00
CA GLN A 40 7.00 4.62 5.93
C GLN A 40 8.35 5.34 5.85
N VAL A 41 8.99 5.29 4.67
CA VAL A 41 10.35 5.82 4.45
C VAL A 41 10.33 7.18 3.74
N GLY A 42 9.28 7.44 2.96
CA GLY A 42 9.01 8.70 2.28
C GLY A 42 7.51 8.98 2.22
N GLY A 43 7.10 10.11 1.63
CA GLY A 43 5.69 10.53 1.61
C GLY A 43 4.72 9.45 1.09
N GLU A 44 5.17 8.66 0.11
CA GLU A 44 4.39 7.56 -0.49
C GLU A 44 5.14 6.22 -0.52
N GLU A 45 6.26 6.10 0.20
CA GLU A 45 7.13 4.94 0.15
C GLU A 45 7.08 4.14 1.45
N PHE A 46 6.84 2.83 1.34
CA PHE A 46 6.81 1.90 2.46
C PHE A 46 7.87 0.82 2.31
N SER A 47 8.48 0.44 3.44
CA SER A 47 9.47 -0.63 3.56
C SER A 47 9.05 -1.62 4.63
N ILE A 48 9.34 -2.90 4.37
CA ILE A 48 9.09 -4.02 5.28
C ILE A 48 10.41 -4.71 5.53
N ILE A 49 10.72 -5.00 6.79
CA ILE A 49 11.90 -5.78 7.16
C ILE A 49 11.45 -7.20 7.49
N LEU A 50 11.90 -8.17 6.70
CA LEU A 50 11.62 -9.60 6.89
C LEU A 50 12.90 -10.29 7.36
N ARG A 51 12.88 -10.84 8.58
CA ARG A 51 13.99 -11.64 9.15
C ARG A 51 13.64 -13.11 9.12
N ASP A 52 14.62 -13.94 8.79
CA ASP A 52 14.47 -15.41 8.75
C ASP A 52 13.47 -15.92 7.68
N PHE A 53 13.29 -15.15 6.60
CA PHE A 53 12.51 -15.57 5.42
C PHE A 53 13.45 -15.97 4.27
N SER A 54 13.12 -17.06 3.59
CA SER A 54 13.72 -17.40 2.30
C SER A 54 13.22 -16.46 1.20
N LEU A 55 13.99 -16.33 0.12
CA LEU A 55 13.59 -15.51 -1.04
C LEU A 55 12.23 -15.94 -1.62
N SER A 56 11.93 -17.24 -1.63
CA SER A 56 10.63 -17.74 -2.08
C SER A 56 9.48 -17.24 -1.22
N GLN A 57 9.64 -17.25 0.11
CA GLN A 57 8.61 -16.75 1.03
C GLN A 57 8.46 -15.23 0.90
N VAL A 58 9.56 -14.50 0.75
CA VAL A 58 9.54 -13.05 0.49
C VAL A 58 8.75 -12.74 -0.79
N ASN A 59 8.99 -13.49 -1.87
CA ASN A 59 8.25 -13.29 -3.13
C ASN A 59 6.75 -13.59 -2.98
N THR A 60 6.37 -14.64 -2.25
CA THR A 60 4.96 -14.94 -1.97
C THR A 60 4.29 -13.81 -1.18
N ILE A 61 4.97 -13.27 -0.18
CA ILE A 61 4.46 -12.14 0.62
C ILE A 61 4.34 -10.88 -0.25
N ALA A 62 5.35 -10.58 -1.06
CA ALA A 62 5.36 -9.43 -1.94
C ALA A 62 4.22 -9.49 -2.97
N GLU A 63 3.99 -10.65 -3.59
CA GLU A 63 2.89 -10.82 -4.56
C GLU A 63 1.52 -10.72 -3.89
N LYS A 64 1.38 -11.26 -2.67
CA LYS A 64 0.15 -11.09 -1.89
C LYS A 64 -0.13 -9.62 -1.58
N ILE A 65 0.88 -8.88 -1.12
CA ILE A 65 0.77 -7.44 -0.87
C ILE A 65 0.38 -6.69 -2.16
N ARG A 66 1.05 -6.99 -3.26
CA ARG A 66 0.78 -6.38 -4.58
C ARG A 66 -0.67 -6.62 -4.99
N SER A 67 -1.14 -7.86 -4.88
CA SER A 67 -2.52 -8.25 -5.21
C SER A 67 -3.54 -7.58 -4.28
N ASP A 68 -3.33 -7.60 -2.96
CA ASP A 68 -4.25 -6.98 -1.99
C ASP A 68 -4.37 -5.47 -2.21
N ILE A 69 -3.26 -4.80 -2.57
CA ILE A 69 -3.23 -3.37 -2.88
C ILE A 69 -3.90 -3.03 -4.22
N GLU A 70 -3.70 -3.86 -5.25
CA GLU A 70 -4.36 -3.69 -6.55
C GLU A 70 -5.89 -3.72 -6.44
N HIS A 71 -6.42 -4.46 -5.45
CA HIS A 71 -7.85 -4.60 -5.18
C HIS A 71 -8.37 -3.65 -4.06
N LEU A 72 -7.57 -2.67 -3.62
CA LEU A 72 -8.04 -1.68 -2.65
C LEU A 72 -9.01 -0.70 -3.31
N ASP A 73 -10.29 -0.80 -2.94
CA ASP A 73 -11.27 0.23 -3.24
C ASP A 73 -11.17 1.39 -2.25
N ILE A 74 -11.08 2.62 -2.75
CA ILE A 74 -11.10 3.83 -1.92
C ILE A 74 -12.37 4.60 -2.24
N VAL A 75 -13.16 4.87 -1.21
CA VAL A 75 -14.35 5.71 -1.34
C VAL A 75 -14.00 7.07 -0.75
N ALA A 76 -13.87 8.07 -1.62
CA ALA A 76 -13.85 9.48 -1.22
C ALA A 76 -15.31 9.98 -1.16
N ASN A 77 -15.67 10.71 -0.10
CA ASN A 77 -17.03 11.21 0.06
C ASN A 77 -17.42 12.13 -1.11
N ASP A 78 -18.64 11.92 -1.60
CA ASP A 78 -19.43 12.66 -2.60
C ASP A 78 -19.19 12.42 -4.10
N ASN A 79 -18.29 11.51 -4.49
CA ASN A 79 -18.37 10.85 -5.80
C ASN A 79 -17.51 9.58 -5.74
N THR A 80 -18.13 8.42 -5.86
CA THR A 80 -17.44 7.12 -5.86
C THR A 80 -16.41 7.09 -6.99
N GLN A 81 -15.13 7.29 -6.64
CA GLN A 81 -14.02 7.22 -7.59
C GLN A 81 -13.08 6.11 -7.16
N ILE A 82 -13.04 5.06 -7.98
CA ILE A 82 -12.17 3.90 -7.77
C ILE A 82 -10.75 4.30 -8.14
N VAL A 83 -9.90 4.52 -7.14
CA VAL A 83 -8.47 4.74 -7.35
C VAL A 83 -7.80 3.39 -7.50
N LYS A 84 -7.50 2.99 -8.74
CA LYS A 84 -6.67 1.81 -9.01
C LYS A 84 -5.22 2.11 -8.63
N ILE A 85 -4.68 1.31 -7.72
CA ILE A 85 -3.27 1.41 -7.34
C ILE A 85 -2.47 0.49 -8.26
N LEU A 86 -1.70 1.08 -9.17
CA LEU A 86 -0.73 0.36 -10.00
C LEU A 86 0.56 0.18 -9.19
N SER A 87 0.80 -1.05 -8.74
CA SER A 87 2.12 -1.47 -8.24
C SER A 87 2.90 -2.12 -9.39
N LEU A 88 3.94 -1.45 -9.87
CA LEU A 88 4.95 -2.03 -10.77
C LEU A 88 6.01 -2.81 -9.97
#